data_AF-X1G1T3-F1
#
_entry.id   AF-X1G1T3-F1
#
_cell.length_a   1.000
_cell.length_b   1.000
_cell.length_c   1.000
_cell.angle_alpha   90.00
_cell.angle_beta   90.00
_cell.angle_gamma   90.00
#
_symmetry.space_group_name_H-M   'P 1'
#
loop_
_entity.id
_entity.type
_entity.pdbx_description
1 polymer ?
#
loop_
_entity_poly.entity_id
_entity_poly.type
_entity_poly.pdbx_seq_one_letter_code
_entity_poly.pdbx_strand_id
1 'polypeptide(L)' 'KNNIPVAVDQTFATFYFQKPIELGVDISIYSTTKFIGGHSDAIFSSRIFNVGFESLV' A
#
# COMPACT_ATOMS: atom_id res chain seq x y z
N LYS A 1 -21.08 3.59 -7.19
CA LYS A 1 -19.59 3.54 -7.22
C LYS A 1 -19.15 4.68 -8.12
N ASN A 2 -18.43 5.68 -7.60
CA ASN A 2 -18.26 6.98 -8.28
C ASN A 2 -17.00 7.07 -9.16
N ASN A 3 -16.34 5.94 -9.48
CA ASN A 3 -15.07 5.89 -10.23
C ASN A 3 -13.99 6.84 -9.69
N ILE A 4 -13.93 6.99 -8.36
CA ILE A 4 -12.91 7.79 -7.69
C ILE A 4 -11.82 6.81 -7.23
N PRO A 5 -10.55 7.01 -7.61
CA PRO A 5 -9.45 6.19 -7.13
C PRO A 5 -9.33 6.23 -5.61
N VAL A 6 -9.11 5.07 -5.01
CA VAL A 6 -8.93 4.93 -3.56
C VAL A 6 -7.49 4.53 -3.27
N ALA A 7 -6.85 5.29 -2.38
CA ALA A 7 -5.53 4.98 -1.82
C ALA A 7 -5.64 4.67 -0.33
N VAL A 8 -4.91 3.67 0.16
CA VAL A 8 -4.87 3.29 1.58
C VAL A 8 -3.44 3.22 2.08
N ASP A 9 -3.19 3.81 3.25
CA ASP A 9 -1.96 3.58 4.02
C ASP A 9 -2.14 2.34 4.90
N GLN A 10 -1.33 1.31 4.63
CA GLN A 10 -1.35 0.04 5.35
C GLN A 10 -0.16 -0.13 6.31
N THR A 11 0.55 0.95 6.66
CA THR A 11 1.78 0.89 7.47
C THR A 11 1.59 0.12 8.79
N PHE A 12 0.46 0.32 9.48
CA PHE A 12 0.18 -0.37 10.75
C PHE A 12 -0.35 -1.78 10.56
N ALA A 13 -1.28 -1.96 9.62
CA ALA A 13 -1.89 -3.26 9.36
C ALA A 13 -0.86 -4.25 8.80
N THR A 14 0.14 -3.79 8.05
CA THR A 14 1.13 -4.63 7.34
C THR A 14 0.45 -5.56 6.31
N PHE A 15 1.15 -5.92 5.23
CA PHE A 15 0.60 -6.83 4.20
C PHE A 15 0.45 -8.27 4.70
N TYR A 16 0.96 -8.54 5.90
CA TYR A 16 0.76 -9.81 6.58
C TYR A 16 -0.69 -10.01 7.02
N PHE A 17 -1.34 -8.95 7.52
CA PHE A 17 -2.69 -9.05 8.09
C PHE A 17 -3.78 -8.59 7.13
N GLN A 18 -3.50 -7.63 6.25
CA GLN A 18 -4.48 -7.13 5.28
C GLN A 18 -3.84 -6.89 3.92
N LYS A 19 -4.57 -7.20 2.85
CA LYS A 19 -4.16 -6.94 1.47
C LYS A 19 -5.18 -6.03 0.75
N PRO A 20 -5.07 -4.70 0.88
CA PRO A 20 -6.03 -3.73 0.34
C PRO A 20 -6.28 -3.87 -1.17
N ILE A 21 -5.25 -4.23 -1.95
CA ILE A 21 -5.39 -4.44 -3.40
C ILE A 21 -6.40 -5.56 -3.72
N GLU A 22 -6.38 -6.65 -2.95
CA GLU A 22 -7.35 -7.75 -3.10
C GLU A 22 -8.77 -7.34 -2.66
N LEU A 23 -8.89 -6.26 -1.87
CA LEU A 23 -10.17 -5.69 -1.43
C LEU A 23 -10.73 -4.63 -2.39
N GLY A 24 -10.07 -4.39 -3.53
CA GLY A 24 -10.52 -3.46 -4.56
C GLY A 24 -10.05 -2.01 -4.36
N VAL A 25 -8.99 -1.79 -3.58
CA VAL A 25 -8.27 -0.51 -3.51
C VAL A 25 -7.33 -0.38 -4.71
N ASP A 26 -7.19 0.84 -5.24
CA ASP A 26 -6.37 1.11 -6.42
C ASP A 26 -4.88 1.27 -6.08
N ILE A 27 -4.59 1.90 -4.94
CA ILE A 27 -3.22 2.15 -4.47
C ILE A 27 -3.09 1.74 -2.99
N SER A 28 -2.09 0.93 -2.67
CA SER A 28 -1.72 0.62 -1.30
C SER A 28 -0.31 1.12 -0.99
N ILE A 29 -0.16 1.92 0.06
CA ILE A 29 1.10 2.58 0.43
C ILE A 29 1.50 2.13 1.83
N TYR A 30 2.80 1.99 2.07
CA TYR A 30 3.31 1.70 3.41
C TYR A 30 4.73 2.19 3.62
N SER A 31 5.01 2.62 4.85
CA SER A 31 6.37 2.91 5.29
C SER A 31 7.08 1.61 5.66
N THR A 32 8.19 1.31 4.96
CA THR A 32 9.03 0.19 5.37
C THR A 32 9.90 0.53 6.58
N THR A 33 10.02 1.80 6.95
CA THR A 33 10.78 2.22 8.16
C THR A 33 10.20 1.71 9.48
N LYS A 34 8.94 1.27 9.44
CA LYS A 34 8.17 0.86 10.62
C LYS A 34 8.24 -0.66 10.77
N PHE A 35 7.10 -1.31 10.93
CA PHE A 35 6.99 -2.74 11.24
C PHE A 35 7.66 -3.67 10.23
N ILE A 36 7.97 -3.18 9.02
CA ILE A 36 8.53 -3.98 7.93
C ILE A 36 10.06 -4.01 8.00
N GLY A 37 10.68 -2.86 8.21
CA GLY A 37 12.11 -2.72 8.43
C GLY A 37 12.48 -3.06 9.87
N GLY A 38 11.66 -2.66 10.84
CA GLY A 38 11.69 -3.09 12.24
C GLY A 38 12.87 -2.60 13.09
N HIS A 39 13.99 -2.26 12.45
CA HIS A 39 15.28 -2.04 13.10
C HIS A 39 15.66 -0.55 13.25
N SER A 40 14.81 0.37 12.75
CA SER A 40 15.02 1.84 12.85
C SER A 40 16.36 2.35 12.29
N ASP A 41 16.96 1.60 11.36
CA ASP A 41 18.28 1.81 10.77
C ASP A 41 18.24 2.21 9.29
N ALA A 42 17.10 2.00 8.62
CA ALA A 42 16.90 2.30 7.21
C ALA A 42 15.61 3.10 6.95
N ILE A 43 15.70 4.08 6.04
CA ILE A 43 14.55 4.88 5.59
C ILE A 43 14.16 4.46 4.17
N PHE A 44 12.96 3.88 4.03
CA PHE A 44 12.39 3.52 2.74
C PHE A 44 10.85 3.54 2.81
N SER A 45 10.22 3.64 1.66
CA SER A 45 8.76 3.65 1.49
C SER A 45 8.42 2.96 0.19
N SER A 46 7.31 2.23 0.15
CA SER A 46 6.87 1.54 -1.05
C SER A 46 5.37 1.63 -1.23
N ARG A 47 4.96 1.40 -2.47
CA ARG A 47 3.58 1.44 -2.93
C ARG A 47 3.33 0.29 -3.89
N ILE A 48 2.11 -0.21 -3.88
CA ILE A 48 1.62 -1.26 -4.77
C ILE A 48 0.39 -0.71 -5.46
N PHE A 49 0.29 -0.95 -6.76
CA PHE A 49 -0.84 -0.54 -7.58
C PHE A 49 -1.67 -1.74 -8.00
N ASN A 50 -2.96 -1.52 -8.16
CA ASN A 50 -3.81 -2.46 -8.87
C ASN A 50 -3.44 -2.45 -10.36
N VAL A 51 -3.39 -3.61 -11.01
CA VAL A 51 -3.02 -3.74 -12.43
C VAL A 51 -3.89 -2.87 -13.34
N GLY A 52 -5.19 -2.75 -13.02
CA GLY A 52 -6.11 -1.88 -13.78
C GLY A 52 -5.86 -0.39 -13.58
N PHE A 53 -5.13 -0.01 -12.53
CA PHE A 53 -4.74 1.37 -12.23
C PHE A 53 -3.35 1.69 -12.78
N GLU A 54 -2.40 0.74 -12.82
CA GLU A 54 -1.07 0.96 -13.41
C GLU A 54 -1.12 1.37 -14.88
N SER A 55 -2.10 0.89 -15.65
CA SER A 55 -2.27 1.32 -17.05
C SER A 55 -2.69 2.78 -17.21
N LEU A 56 -3.01 3.46 -16.11
CA LEU A 56 -3.50 4.84 -16.07
C LEU A 56 -2.45 5.85 -15.55
N VAL A 57 -1.31 5.37 -15.02
CA VAL A 57 -0.23 6.18 -14.41
C VAL A 57 1.05 6.05 -15.22
#